data_AF-A0AAJ8LL41-F1
#
_entry.id   AF-A0AAJ8LL41-F1
#
_cell.length_a   1.000
_cell.length_b   1.000
_cell.length_c   1.000
_cell.angle_alpha   90.00
_cell.angle_beta   90.00
_cell.angle_gamma   90.00
#
_symmetry.space_group_name_H-M   'P 1'
#
loop_
_entity.id
_entity.type
_entity.pdbx_description
1 polymer ?
#
loop_
_entity_poly.entity_id
_entity_poly.type
_entity_poly.pdbx_seq_one_letter_code
_entity_poly.pdbx_strand_id
1 'polypeptide(L)'
;MGATLSTARIIAPLSFVFDFLAQQYGMAISSPNMKTVHDRNPCAFSPQPFAIGGFFGPQQILQVLWLREFFRAPKDVEQNTIDYAPWYALGNACIGIWMFFWNSNNLKGSNVLVLINTLTQLYYTFYLRNKSPKTYQAKLTNIINITFAGIGVLDMFHNTAAAYFPGMPPNTLVQIATALAAPLTALTTPLAFGACIAYDLFGVAVGQHQLAQKAVLGLGGGGGENWAKLLGGLGVGVVGIIGARAYNGARWV
;
A
#
# COMPACT_ATOMS: atom_id res chain seq x y z
N MET A 1 -5.53 25.65 8.39
CA MET A 1 -5.96 25.08 9.68
C MET A 1 -5.26 23.74 9.83
N GLY A 2 -4.20 23.68 10.64
CA GLY A 2 -3.44 22.45 10.90
C GLY A 2 -3.84 21.85 12.25
N ALA A 3 -3.58 20.56 12.47
CA ALA A 3 -3.73 19.96 13.79
C ALA A 3 -2.73 20.57 14.77
N THR A 4 -3.11 20.64 16.05
CA THR A 4 -2.18 21.02 17.11
C THR A 4 -1.34 19.81 17.54
N LEU A 5 -0.19 20.03 18.17
CA LEU A 5 0.63 18.93 18.71
C LEU A 5 -0.13 18.07 19.73
N SER A 6 -0.98 18.67 20.57
CA SER A 6 -1.80 17.90 21.52
C SER A 6 -2.81 17.01 20.80
N THR A 7 -3.45 17.51 19.75
CA THR A 7 -4.31 16.70 18.88
C THR A 7 -3.53 15.57 18.22
N ALA A 8 -2.37 15.85 17.64
CA ALA A 8 -1.54 14.87 16.94
C ALA A 8 -1.08 13.72 17.86
N ARG A 9 -0.69 14.04 19.11
CA ARG A 9 -0.34 13.06 20.16
C ARG A 9 -1.47 12.10 20.54
N ILE A 10 -2.70 12.45 20.21
CA ILE A 10 -3.88 11.62 20.50
C ILE A 10 -4.29 10.85 19.23
N ILE A 11 -4.54 11.56 18.13
CA ILE A 11 -5.15 10.93 16.94
C ILE A 11 -4.19 9.96 16.26
N ALA A 12 -2.89 10.25 16.19
CA ALA A 12 -1.96 9.38 15.48
C ALA A 12 -1.74 8.05 16.23
N PRO A 13 -1.43 8.02 17.54
CA PRO A 13 -1.30 6.76 18.26
C PRO A 13 -2.61 5.97 18.36
N LEU A 14 -3.75 6.63 18.60
CA LEU A 14 -5.04 5.92 18.71
C LEU A 14 -5.46 5.28 17.40
N SER A 15 -5.28 5.98 16.27
CA SER A 15 -5.60 5.42 14.96
C SER A 15 -4.68 4.25 14.59
N PHE A 16 -3.39 4.33 14.91
CA PHE A 16 -2.46 3.20 14.76
C PHE A 16 -2.90 1.99 15.57
N VAL A 17 -3.22 2.16 16.86
CA VAL A 17 -3.67 1.06 17.72
C VAL A 17 -4.96 0.45 17.19
N PHE A 18 -5.90 1.29 16.74
CA PHE A 18 -7.13 0.83 16.13
C PHE A 18 -6.87 -0.03 14.88
N ASP A 19 -6.10 0.47 13.92
CA ASP A 19 -5.78 -0.27 12.70
C ASP A 19 -5.02 -1.56 13.03
N PHE A 20 -3.98 -1.47 13.86
CA PHE A 20 -3.20 -2.63 14.27
C PHE A 20 -4.08 -3.73 14.87
N LEU A 21 -4.97 -3.39 15.81
CA LEU A 21 -5.88 -4.37 16.42
C LEU A 21 -6.90 -4.92 15.43
N ALA A 22 -7.46 -4.08 14.56
CA ALA A 22 -8.37 -4.53 13.51
C ALA A 22 -7.67 -5.52 12.58
N GLN A 23 -6.43 -5.23 12.18
CA GLN A 23 -5.58 -6.09 11.35
C GLN A 23 -5.29 -7.43 12.03
N GLN A 24 -4.87 -7.44 13.30
CA GLN A 24 -4.65 -8.68 14.04
C GLN A 24 -5.94 -9.51 14.15
N TYR A 25 -7.06 -8.87 14.45
CA TYR A 25 -8.36 -9.53 14.53
C TYR A 25 -8.77 -10.13 13.18
N GLY A 26 -8.70 -9.35 12.10
CA GLY A 26 -9.13 -9.77 10.77
C GLY A 26 -8.23 -10.83 10.13
N MET A 27 -6.94 -10.82 10.42
CA MET A 27 -6.02 -11.82 9.88
C MET A 27 -6.00 -13.12 10.69
N ALA A 28 -6.03 -13.05 12.03
CA ALA A 28 -5.74 -14.20 12.89
C ALA A 28 -6.96 -14.76 13.65
N ILE A 29 -7.94 -13.92 13.99
CA ILE A 29 -8.99 -14.29 14.96
C ILE A 29 -10.34 -14.52 14.29
N SER A 30 -10.72 -13.64 13.36
CA SER A 30 -12.05 -13.68 12.74
C SER A 30 -12.24 -14.89 11.81
N SER A 31 -13.52 -15.29 11.64
CA SER A 31 -13.93 -16.29 10.65
C SER A 31 -15.13 -15.78 9.86
N PRO A 32 -15.03 -15.61 8.53
CA PRO A 32 -13.83 -15.85 7.72
C PRO A 32 -12.75 -14.80 7.99
N ASN A 33 -11.48 -15.22 7.94
CA ASN A 33 -10.34 -14.31 8.03
C ASN A 33 -10.01 -13.67 6.67
N MET A 34 -9.13 -12.67 6.67
CA MET A 34 -8.74 -11.91 5.47
C MET A 34 -8.29 -12.81 4.32
N LYS A 35 -7.46 -13.82 4.62
CA LYS A 35 -6.96 -14.78 3.64
C LYS A 35 -8.08 -15.64 3.05
N THR A 36 -9.01 -16.09 3.88
CA THR A 36 -10.16 -16.90 3.44
C THR A 36 -11.03 -16.12 2.45
N VAL A 37 -11.29 -14.84 2.73
CA VAL A 37 -12.02 -13.97 1.80
C VAL A 37 -11.22 -13.73 0.52
N HIS A 38 -9.92 -13.48 0.63
CA HIS A 38 -9.04 -13.33 -0.53
C HIS A 38 -9.06 -14.56 -1.44
N ASP A 39 -8.89 -15.76 -0.88
CA ASP A 39 -8.89 -17.01 -1.65
C ASP A 39 -10.23 -17.31 -2.33
N ARG A 40 -11.35 -16.78 -1.79
CA ARG A 40 -12.69 -16.91 -2.38
C ARG A 40 -12.94 -15.95 -3.54
N ASN A 41 -12.18 -14.86 -3.63
CA ASN A 41 -12.40 -13.79 -4.61
C ASN A 41 -11.13 -13.49 -5.42
N PRO A 42 -10.54 -14.49 -6.10
CA PRO A 42 -9.32 -14.27 -6.89
C PRO A 42 -9.59 -13.30 -8.04
N CYS A 43 -8.66 -12.41 -8.34
CA CYS A 43 -8.77 -11.43 -9.42
C CYS A 43 -7.39 -11.12 -10.02
N ALA A 44 -7.37 -10.34 -11.11
CA ALA A 44 -6.14 -10.03 -11.86
C ALA A 44 -5.02 -9.39 -11.01
N PHE A 45 -5.37 -8.72 -9.92
CA PHE A 45 -4.41 -8.05 -9.04
C PHE A 45 -4.30 -8.71 -7.67
N SER A 46 -4.76 -9.96 -7.50
CA SER A 46 -4.60 -10.71 -6.26
C SER A 46 -3.11 -10.93 -5.96
N PRO A 47 -2.58 -10.37 -4.85
CA PRO A 47 -1.21 -10.58 -4.44
C PRO A 47 -1.06 -11.88 -3.66
N GLN A 48 0.18 -12.33 -3.50
CA GLN A 48 0.52 -13.36 -2.55
C GLN A 48 0.29 -12.82 -1.11
N PRO A 49 -0.55 -13.46 -0.27
CA PRO A 49 -0.92 -12.88 1.03
C PRO A 49 0.24 -12.62 2.01
N PHE A 50 1.33 -13.42 1.97
CA PHE A 50 2.49 -13.21 2.84
C PHE A 50 3.40 -12.06 2.34
N ALA A 51 3.40 -11.73 1.05
CA ALA A 51 4.07 -10.54 0.54
C ALA A 51 3.45 -9.28 1.16
N ILE A 52 2.12 -9.24 1.29
CA ILE A 52 1.42 -8.15 1.98
C ILE A 52 1.88 -8.04 3.44
N GLY A 53 1.93 -9.16 4.17
CA GLY A 53 2.48 -9.18 5.53
C GLY A 53 3.96 -8.74 5.60
N GLY A 54 4.76 -9.12 4.61
CA GLY A 54 6.17 -8.74 4.48
C GLY A 54 6.38 -7.25 4.23
N PHE A 55 5.45 -6.57 3.54
CA PHE A 55 5.46 -5.12 3.38
C PHE A 55 5.07 -4.41 4.68
N PHE A 56 3.96 -4.84 5.28
CA PHE A 56 3.42 -4.18 6.48
C PHE A 56 4.35 -4.35 7.69
N GLY A 57 5.04 -5.49 7.87
CA GLY A 57 5.89 -5.72 9.04
C GLY A 57 6.92 -4.59 9.30
N PRO A 58 7.84 -4.33 8.37
CA PRO A 58 8.78 -3.20 8.48
C PRO A 58 8.06 -1.84 8.58
N GLN A 59 6.95 -1.67 7.86
CA GLN A 59 6.15 -0.45 7.91
C GLN A 59 5.59 -0.18 9.31
N GLN A 60 5.09 -1.19 10.03
CA GLN A 60 4.60 -1.06 11.41
C GLN A 60 5.71 -0.59 12.36
N ILE A 61 6.94 -1.10 12.19
CA ILE A 61 8.10 -0.66 13.00
C ILE A 61 8.40 0.81 12.73
N LEU A 62 8.45 1.21 11.46
CA LEU A 62 8.70 2.61 11.09
C LEU A 62 7.60 3.53 11.61
N GLN A 63 6.34 3.10 11.59
CA GLN A 63 5.23 3.86 12.16
C GLN A 63 5.41 4.09 13.67
N VAL A 64 5.79 3.07 14.43
CA VAL A 64 6.06 3.23 15.87
C VAL A 64 7.23 4.20 16.11
N LEU A 65 8.30 4.11 15.32
CA LEU A 65 9.42 5.06 15.40
C LEU A 65 8.97 6.49 15.07
N TRP A 66 8.07 6.67 14.11
CA TRP A 66 7.51 7.96 13.75
C TRP A 66 6.59 8.50 14.85
N LEU A 67 5.73 7.66 15.44
CA LEU A 67 4.82 8.03 16.53
C LEU A 67 5.58 8.51 17.76
N ARG A 68 6.74 7.94 18.05
CA ARG A 68 7.63 8.40 19.14
C ARG A 68 8.02 9.87 18.97
N GLU A 69 8.15 10.38 17.75
CA GLU A 69 8.61 11.76 17.51
C GLU A 69 7.61 12.80 18.06
N PHE A 70 6.31 12.49 18.14
CA PHE A 70 5.32 13.40 18.75
C PHE A 70 5.55 13.63 20.25
N PHE A 71 6.20 12.70 20.94
CA PHE A 71 6.38 12.73 22.39
C PHE A 71 7.71 13.36 22.83
N ARG A 72 8.46 13.95 21.90
CA ARG A 72 9.62 14.79 22.21
C ARG A 72 9.21 16.11 22.85
N ALA A 73 10.18 16.90 23.31
CA ALA A 73 9.91 18.25 23.79
C ALA A 73 9.20 19.06 22.68
N PRO A 74 8.16 19.85 22.97
CA PRO A 74 7.35 20.50 21.92
C PRO A 74 8.14 21.31 20.89
N LYS A 75 9.21 21.99 21.32
CA LYS A 75 10.11 22.75 20.45
C LYS A 75 10.91 21.89 19.44
N ASP A 76 11.03 20.60 19.70
CA ASP A 76 11.79 19.66 18.89
C ASP A 76 10.89 18.86 17.93
N VAL A 77 9.56 19.02 17.99
CA VAL A 77 8.62 18.33 17.10
C VAL A 77 8.43 19.18 15.84
N GLU A 78 8.74 18.62 14.69
CA GLU A 78 8.64 19.36 13.43
C GLU A 78 7.19 19.53 12.97
N GLN A 79 6.86 20.70 12.41
CA GLN A 79 5.50 21.02 11.98
C GLN A 79 4.98 20.05 10.90
N ASN A 80 5.83 19.57 9.98
CA ASN A 80 5.42 18.60 8.96
C ASN A 80 4.98 17.26 9.57
N THR A 81 5.57 16.86 10.70
CA THR A 81 5.18 15.65 11.44
C THR A 81 3.76 15.84 12.00
N ILE A 82 3.49 17.02 12.56
CA ILE A 82 2.17 17.41 13.09
C ILE A 82 1.14 17.49 11.96
N ASP A 83 1.50 18.12 10.84
CA ASP A 83 0.60 18.32 9.70
C ASP A 83 0.22 17.01 9.01
N TYR A 84 1.06 15.97 9.09
CA TYR A 84 0.74 14.65 8.55
C TYR A 84 -0.20 13.84 9.45
N ALA A 85 -0.27 14.13 10.76
CA ALA A 85 -1.03 13.32 11.72
C ALA A 85 -2.51 13.09 11.35
N PRO A 86 -3.28 14.07 10.83
CA PRO A 86 -4.66 13.83 10.40
C PRO A 86 -4.77 12.91 9.17
N TRP A 87 -3.83 13.01 8.24
CA TRP A 87 -3.79 12.18 7.02
C TRP A 87 -3.43 10.74 7.36
N TYR A 88 -2.47 10.59 8.27
CA TYR A 88 -2.11 9.30 8.85
C TYR A 88 -3.30 8.67 9.59
N ALA A 89 -3.99 9.45 10.43
CA ALA A 89 -5.13 8.95 11.20
C ALA A 89 -6.32 8.55 10.31
N LEU A 90 -6.61 9.33 9.26
CA LEU A 90 -7.64 8.97 8.28
C LEU A 90 -7.28 7.67 7.55
N GLY A 91 -6.03 7.48 7.16
CA GLY A 91 -5.57 6.26 6.50
C GLY A 91 -5.75 5.02 7.39
N ASN A 92 -5.24 5.07 8.62
CA ASN A 92 -5.42 4.00 9.60
C ASN A 92 -6.90 3.71 9.90
N ALA A 93 -7.74 4.74 10.04
CA ALA A 93 -9.17 4.55 10.23
C ALA A 93 -9.81 3.84 9.04
N CYS A 94 -9.49 4.24 7.80
CA CYS A 94 -10.00 3.61 6.59
C CYS A 94 -9.58 2.14 6.50
N ILE A 95 -8.31 1.83 6.76
CA ILE A 95 -7.77 0.48 6.66
C ILE A 95 -8.27 -0.42 7.81
N GLY A 96 -8.39 0.10 9.02
CA GLY A 96 -8.97 -0.64 10.14
C GLY A 96 -10.46 -0.94 9.92
N ILE A 97 -11.24 0.02 9.40
CA ILE A 97 -12.66 -0.22 9.06
C ILE A 97 -12.76 -1.17 7.85
N TRP A 98 -11.88 -1.03 6.86
CA TRP A 98 -11.81 -1.90 5.68
C TRP A 98 -11.74 -3.36 6.08
N MET A 99 -10.97 -3.70 7.12
CA MET A 99 -10.83 -5.08 7.59
C MET A 99 -12.18 -5.71 7.97
N PHE A 100 -13.07 -4.97 8.64
CA PHE A 100 -14.39 -5.50 8.98
C PHE A 100 -15.26 -5.74 7.74
N PHE A 101 -15.24 -4.80 6.78
CA PHE A 101 -15.98 -4.94 5.53
C PHE A 101 -15.43 -6.10 4.70
N TRP A 102 -14.12 -6.21 4.56
CA TRP A 102 -13.45 -7.29 3.86
C TRP A 102 -13.82 -8.64 4.48
N ASN A 103 -13.69 -8.81 5.79
CA ASN A 103 -14.00 -10.06 6.47
C ASN A 103 -15.49 -10.42 6.44
N SER A 104 -16.38 -9.44 6.31
CA SER A 104 -17.81 -9.70 6.02
C SER A 104 -18.10 -10.06 4.55
N ASN A 105 -17.06 -10.18 3.72
CA ASN A 105 -17.14 -10.34 2.25
C ASN A 105 -17.90 -9.19 1.55
N ASN A 106 -18.02 -8.02 2.21
CA ASN A 106 -18.58 -6.81 1.63
C ASN A 106 -17.50 -6.04 0.86
N LEU A 107 -17.06 -6.61 -0.27
CA LEU A 107 -15.94 -6.10 -1.06
C LEU A 107 -16.20 -4.72 -1.67
N LYS A 108 -17.46 -4.39 -1.97
CA LYS A 108 -17.81 -3.06 -2.50
C LYS A 108 -17.65 -1.99 -1.42
N GLY A 109 -18.11 -2.26 -0.20
CA GLY A 109 -17.91 -1.36 0.94
C GLY A 109 -16.43 -1.24 1.32
N SER A 110 -15.69 -2.35 1.30
CA SER A 110 -14.24 -2.33 1.53
C SER A 110 -13.52 -1.48 0.48
N ASN A 111 -13.90 -1.59 -0.80
CA ASN A 111 -13.29 -0.80 -1.87
C ASN A 111 -13.44 0.72 -1.69
N VAL A 112 -14.57 1.20 -1.15
CA VAL A 112 -14.77 2.63 -0.88
C VAL A 112 -13.71 3.15 0.10
N LEU A 113 -13.44 2.41 1.17
CA LEU A 113 -12.46 2.81 2.20
C LEU A 113 -11.04 2.80 1.67
N VAL A 114 -10.70 1.81 0.84
CA VAL A 114 -9.40 1.75 0.16
C VAL A 114 -9.24 2.93 -0.80
N LEU A 115 -10.27 3.28 -1.59
CA LEU A 115 -10.20 4.46 -2.46
C LEU A 115 -9.96 5.74 -1.67
N ILE A 116 -10.67 5.94 -0.55
CA ILE A 116 -10.46 7.10 0.31
C ILE A 116 -9.02 7.13 0.85
N ASN A 117 -8.53 6.02 1.39
CA ASN A 117 -7.16 5.92 1.89
C ASN A 117 -6.15 6.21 0.77
N THR A 118 -6.19 5.47 -0.32
CA THR A 118 -5.21 5.55 -1.40
C THR A 118 -5.17 6.95 -2.01
N LEU A 119 -6.32 7.54 -2.34
CA LEU A 119 -6.36 8.90 -2.91
C LEU A 119 -5.84 9.95 -1.91
N THR A 120 -6.16 9.80 -0.63
CA THR A 120 -5.67 10.67 0.46
C THR A 120 -4.14 10.60 0.57
N GLN A 121 -3.56 9.40 0.58
CA GLN A 121 -2.11 9.21 0.73
C GLN A 121 -1.34 9.62 -0.53
N LEU A 122 -1.88 9.35 -1.73
CA LEU A 122 -1.31 9.83 -2.99
C LEU A 122 -1.34 11.37 -3.04
N TYR A 123 -2.46 11.98 -2.64
CA TYR A 123 -2.56 13.44 -2.58
C TYR A 123 -1.50 14.03 -1.65
N TYR A 124 -1.36 13.50 -0.43
CA TYR A 124 -0.32 13.97 0.49
C TYR A 124 1.08 13.78 -0.12
N THR A 125 1.37 12.60 -0.67
CA THR A 125 2.68 12.26 -1.22
C THR A 125 3.09 13.14 -2.41
N PHE A 126 2.18 13.54 -3.27
CA PHE A 126 2.54 14.32 -4.46
C PHE A 126 2.41 15.84 -4.28
N TYR A 127 1.54 16.28 -3.38
CA TYR A 127 1.20 17.70 -3.24
C TYR A 127 1.59 18.32 -1.90
N LEU A 128 1.54 17.58 -0.79
CA LEU A 128 1.70 18.15 0.55
C LEU A 128 3.03 17.81 1.23
N ARG A 129 3.65 16.68 0.89
CA ARG A 129 4.90 16.26 1.55
C ARG A 129 6.01 17.28 1.34
N ASN A 130 6.97 17.30 2.27
CA ASN A 130 8.21 18.04 2.09
C ASN A 130 9.05 17.37 0.99
N LYS A 131 9.16 17.97 -0.21
CA LYS A 131 9.93 17.38 -1.33
C LYS A 131 11.46 17.41 -1.15
N SER A 132 11.95 18.09 -0.11
CA SER A 132 13.38 18.22 0.20
C SER A 132 13.63 18.03 1.71
N PRO A 133 13.31 16.84 2.28
CA PRO A 133 13.44 16.62 3.71
C PRO A 133 14.92 16.57 4.11
N LYS A 134 15.33 17.47 5.01
CA LYS A 134 16.73 17.58 5.47
C LYS A 134 16.97 16.87 6.80
N THR A 135 15.97 16.88 7.66
CA THR A 135 16.03 16.36 9.03
C THR A 135 15.58 14.90 9.11
N TYR A 136 15.86 14.26 10.23
CA TYR A 136 15.41 12.88 10.49
C TYR A 136 13.88 12.77 10.49
N GLN A 137 13.17 13.65 11.21
CA GLN A 137 11.72 13.62 11.33
C GLN A 137 11.01 13.87 9.99
N ALA A 138 11.47 14.83 9.19
CA ALA A 138 10.94 15.05 7.84
C ALA A 138 11.17 13.85 6.91
N LYS A 139 12.36 13.24 6.95
CA LYS A 139 12.64 12.03 6.15
C LYS A 139 11.75 10.88 6.59
N LEU A 140 11.64 10.64 7.89
CA LEU A 140 10.79 9.58 8.44
C LEU A 140 9.31 9.79 8.08
N THR A 141 8.79 11.01 8.21
CA THR A 141 7.42 11.36 7.79
C THR A 141 7.19 11.07 6.31
N ASN A 142 8.16 11.39 5.44
CA ASN A 142 8.08 11.04 4.02
C ASN A 142 8.16 9.52 3.78
N ILE A 143 8.96 8.78 4.54
CA ILE A 143 8.99 7.31 4.41
C ILE A 143 7.62 6.74 4.75
N ILE A 144 6.99 7.18 5.84
CA ILE A 144 5.65 6.72 6.22
C ILE A 144 4.63 7.06 5.13
N ASN A 145 4.55 8.32 4.69
CA ASN A 145 3.54 8.70 3.71
C ASN A 145 3.73 8.02 2.34
N ILE A 146 4.97 7.88 1.88
CA ILE A 146 5.28 7.25 0.59
C ILE A 146 4.93 5.76 0.65
N THR A 147 5.26 5.06 1.74
CA THR A 147 4.96 3.63 1.87
C THR A 147 3.46 3.37 1.99
N PHE A 148 2.72 4.21 2.72
CA PHE A 148 1.25 4.17 2.75
C PHE A 148 0.64 4.40 1.37
N ALA A 149 1.14 5.40 0.63
CA ALA A 149 0.65 5.70 -0.71
C ALA A 149 1.00 4.58 -1.71
N GLY A 150 2.21 4.01 -1.59
CA GLY A 150 2.70 2.92 -2.42
C GLY A 150 1.80 1.69 -2.36
N ILE A 151 1.68 1.08 -1.18
CA ILE A 151 0.81 -0.10 -1.00
C ILE A 151 -0.65 0.19 -1.31
N GLY A 152 -1.09 1.44 -1.06
CA GLY A 152 -2.43 1.89 -1.41
C GLY A 152 -2.75 1.76 -2.90
N VAL A 153 -1.75 1.87 -3.79
CA VAL A 153 -1.95 1.65 -5.24
C VAL A 153 -2.37 0.21 -5.49
N LEU A 154 -1.63 -0.77 -4.94
CA LEU A 154 -1.99 -2.17 -5.04
C LEU A 154 -3.36 -2.44 -4.40
N ASP A 155 -3.61 -1.91 -3.19
CA ASP A 155 -4.87 -2.12 -2.50
C ASP A 155 -6.05 -1.65 -3.35
N MET A 156 -5.94 -0.50 -4.00
CA MET A 156 -6.96 0.05 -4.90
C MET A 156 -7.25 -0.89 -6.07
N PHE A 157 -6.23 -1.37 -6.76
CA PHE A 157 -6.40 -2.28 -7.89
C PHE A 157 -6.94 -3.64 -7.45
N HIS A 158 -6.40 -4.20 -6.38
CA HIS A 158 -6.81 -5.49 -5.83
C HIS A 158 -8.26 -5.44 -5.33
N ASN A 159 -8.63 -4.45 -4.50
CA ASN A 159 -10.01 -4.33 -3.99
C ASN A 159 -11.00 -4.04 -5.12
N THR A 160 -10.66 -3.15 -6.06
CA THR A 160 -11.56 -2.85 -7.18
C THR A 160 -11.77 -4.10 -8.03
N ALA A 161 -10.70 -4.82 -8.35
CA ALA A 161 -10.80 -6.05 -9.12
C ALA A 161 -11.55 -7.17 -8.37
N ALA A 162 -11.32 -7.35 -7.07
CA ALA A 162 -12.04 -8.32 -6.27
C ALA A 162 -13.55 -7.99 -6.13
N ALA A 163 -13.90 -6.72 -5.97
CA ALA A 163 -15.27 -6.28 -5.75
C ALA A 163 -16.15 -6.28 -7.02
N TYR A 164 -15.56 -5.96 -8.18
CA TYR A 164 -16.30 -5.73 -9.42
C TYR A 164 -15.94 -6.69 -10.55
N PHE A 165 -14.75 -7.30 -10.49
CA PHE A 165 -14.22 -8.17 -11.54
C PHE A 165 -13.65 -9.51 -11.01
N PRO A 166 -14.32 -10.20 -10.06
CA PRO A 166 -13.80 -11.44 -9.51
C PRO A 166 -13.72 -12.52 -10.60
N GLY A 167 -12.64 -13.28 -10.56
CA GLY A 167 -12.35 -14.36 -11.51
C GLY A 167 -11.95 -13.91 -12.91
N MET A 168 -11.97 -12.60 -13.20
CA MET A 168 -11.65 -12.10 -14.54
C MET A 168 -10.16 -11.85 -14.74
N PRO A 169 -9.56 -12.34 -15.84
CA PRO A 169 -8.19 -12.02 -16.21
C PRO A 169 -8.07 -10.57 -16.70
N PRO A 170 -6.86 -9.97 -16.66
CA PRO A 170 -6.64 -8.64 -17.19
C PRO A 170 -6.78 -8.65 -18.72
N ASN A 171 -7.63 -7.77 -19.24
CA ASN A 171 -7.72 -7.56 -20.68
C ASN A 171 -6.46 -6.86 -21.22
N THR A 172 -6.34 -6.78 -22.55
CA THR A 172 -5.18 -6.17 -23.23
C THR A 172 -4.91 -4.73 -22.79
N LEU A 173 -5.97 -3.94 -22.55
CA LEU A 173 -5.82 -2.55 -22.10
C LEU A 173 -5.19 -2.48 -20.70
N VAL A 174 -5.63 -3.32 -19.76
CA VAL A 174 -5.05 -3.42 -18.40
C VAL A 174 -3.58 -3.83 -18.48
N GLN A 175 -3.25 -4.77 -19.35
CA GLN A 175 -1.87 -5.22 -19.54
C GLN A 175 -0.98 -4.10 -20.07
N ILE A 176 -1.40 -3.40 -21.12
CA ILE A 176 -0.67 -2.25 -21.69
C ILE A 176 -0.53 -1.12 -20.67
N ALA A 177 -1.63 -0.75 -20.00
CA ALA A 177 -1.62 0.30 -19.01
C ALA A 177 -0.65 -0.01 -17.86
N THR A 178 -0.64 -1.25 -17.37
CA THR A 178 0.29 -1.68 -16.31
C THR A 178 1.74 -1.65 -16.80
N ALA A 179 2.00 -2.14 -18.02
CA ALA A 179 3.33 -2.16 -18.62
C ALA A 179 3.91 -0.76 -18.84
N LEU A 180 3.07 0.25 -19.07
CA LEU A 180 3.50 1.64 -19.19
C LEU A 180 3.58 2.35 -17.83
N ALA A 181 2.57 2.18 -16.97
CA ALA A 181 2.46 2.89 -15.70
C ALA A 181 3.58 2.54 -14.73
N ALA A 182 3.97 1.25 -14.66
CA ALA A 182 5.04 0.80 -13.76
C ALA A 182 6.39 1.54 -14.01
N PRO A 183 6.99 1.48 -15.21
CA PRO A 183 8.25 2.18 -15.47
C PRO A 183 8.10 3.70 -15.43
N LEU A 184 6.99 4.28 -15.90
CA LEU A 184 6.76 5.73 -15.82
C LEU A 184 6.70 6.22 -14.37
N THR A 185 6.09 5.44 -13.48
CA THR A 185 6.06 5.72 -12.05
C THR A 185 7.48 5.68 -11.47
N ALA A 186 8.25 4.65 -11.81
CA ALA A 186 9.64 4.51 -11.38
C ALA A 186 10.56 5.64 -11.89
N LEU A 187 10.22 6.28 -13.02
CA LEU A 187 10.98 7.41 -13.58
C LEU A 187 10.65 8.75 -12.91
N THR A 188 9.39 8.95 -12.53
CA THR A 188 8.85 10.28 -12.18
C THR A 188 8.62 10.50 -10.69
N THR A 189 8.63 9.44 -9.88
CA THR A 189 8.35 9.51 -8.43
C THR A 189 9.61 9.38 -7.56
N PRO A 190 9.55 9.63 -6.24
CA PRO A 190 10.66 9.30 -5.33
C PRO A 190 11.05 7.83 -5.42
N LEU A 191 12.33 7.50 -5.20
CA LEU A 191 12.79 6.11 -5.35
C LEU A 191 12.05 5.15 -4.42
N ALA A 192 11.70 5.58 -3.20
CA ALA A 192 10.93 4.77 -2.26
C ALA A 192 9.52 4.45 -2.77
N PHE A 193 8.87 5.37 -3.50
CA PHE A 193 7.56 5.12 -4.10
C PHE A 193 7.68 4.08 -5.22
N GLY A 194 8.65 4.26 -6.11
CA GLY A 194 8.97 3.27 -7.13
C GLY A 194 9.30 1.89 -6.54
N ALA A 195 10.00 1.85 -5.40
CA ALA A 195 10.34 0.60 -4.73
C ALA A 195 9.09 -0.11 -4.18
N CYS A 196 8.10 0.64 -3.69
CA CYS A 196 6.80 0.07 -3.32
C CYS A 196 6.10 -0.54 -4.54
N ILE A 197 6.06 0.17 -5.67
CA ILE A 197 5.48 -0.37 -6.91
C ILE A 197 6.20 -1.64 -7.38
N ALA A 198 7.54 -1.70 -7.27
CA ALA A 198 8.29 -2.90 -7.59
C ALA A 198 7.88 -4.07 -6.68
N TYR A 199 7.78 -3.81 -5.37
CA TYR A 199 7.36 -4.80 -4.38
C TYR A 199 5.94 -5.31 -4.66
N ASP A 200 5.01 -4.41 -4.97
CA ASP A 200 3.63 -4.73 -5.31
C ASP A 200 3.56 -5.62 -6.56
N LEU A 201 4.32 -5.28 -7.62
CA LEU A 201 4.41 -6.08 -8.83
C LEU A 201 4.93 -7.50 -8.54
N PHE A 202 5.95 -7.65 -7.68
CA PHE A 202 6.42 -8.97 -7.26
C PHE A 202 5.38 -9.71 -6.43
N GLY A 203 4.72 -9.04 -5.49
CA GLY A 203 3.65 -9.62 -4.68
C GLY A 203 2.52 -10.16 -5.55
N VAL A 204 2.07 -9.40 -6.55
CA VAL A 204 1.07 -9.84 -7.52
C VAL A 204 1.62 -10.93 -8.42
N ALA A 205 2.83 -10.82 -8.96
CA ALA A 205 3.43 -11.86 -9.80
C ALA A 205 3.43 -13.23 -9.11
N VAL A 206 3.86 -13.29 -7.85
CA VAL A 206 3.86 -14.55 -7.07
C VAL A 206 2.43 -15.02 -6.81
N GLY A 207 1.50 -14.12 -6.47
CA GLY A 207 0.09 -14.47 -6.25
C GLY A 207 -0.56 -15.07 -7.50
N GLN A 208 -0.32 -14.45 -8.66
CA GLN A 208 -0.84 -14.90 -9.94
C GLN A 208 -0.23 -16.22 -10.40
N HIS A 209 1.06 -16.45 -10.14
CA HIS A 209 1.70 -17.74 -10.37
C HIS A 209 1.05 -18.86 -9.54
N GLN A 210 0.83 -18.62 -8.24
CA GLN A 210 0.18 -19.59 -7.34
C GLN A 210 -1.27 -19.87 -7.73
N LEU A 211 -2.00 -18.86 -8.19
CA LEU A 211 -3.35 -19.01 -8.70
C LEU A 211 -3.37 -19.81 -10.01
N ALA A 212 -2.44 -19.53 -10.93
CA ALA A 212 -2.31 -20.25 -12.19
C ALA A 212 -2.05 -21.76 -11.97
N GLN A 213 -1.25 -22.12 -10.96
CA GLN A 213 -1.01 -23.53 -10.60
C GLN A 213 -2.24 -24.25 -10.07
N LYS A 214 -3.20 -23.53 -9.48
CA LYS A 214 -4.45 -24.07 -8.94
C LYS A 214 -5.57 -24.13 -9.98
N ALA A 215 -5.39 -23.55 -11.16
CA ALA A 215 -6.36 -23.56 -12.22
C ALA A 215 -6.50 -24.96 -12.83
N VAL A 216 -7.70 -25.54 -12.78
CA VAL A 216 -8.01 -26.82 -13.44
C VAL A 216 -8.39 -26.52 -14.89
N LEU A 217 -7.74 -27.16 -15.86
CA LEU A 217 -7.98 -26.94 -17.31
C LEU A 217 -7.70 -25.51 -17.80
N GLY A 218 -6.83 -24.75 -17.12
CA GLY A 218 -6.57 -23.35 -17.46
C GLY A 218 -7.71 -22.39 -17.09
N LEU A 219 -8.74 -22.88 -16.40
CA LEU A 219 -9.82 -22.11 -15.81
C LEU A 219 -9.58 -22.02 -14.30
N GLY A 220 -9.17 -20.85 -13.82
CA GLY A 220 -8.94 -20.64 -12.40
C GLY A 220 -8.45 -19.25 -12.08
N GLY A 221 -9.34 -18.50 -11.43
CA GLY A 221 -9.20 -17.18 -10.81
C GLY A 221 -7.86 -16.46 -10.94
N GLY A 222 -7.84 -15.33 -11.65
CA GLY A 222 -6.67 -14.47 -11.81
C GLY A 222 -6.32 -14.23 -13.28
N GLY A 223 -5.17 -13.62 -13.53
CA GLY A 223 -4.62 -13.33 -14.86
C GLY A 223 -3.71 -14.41 -15.46
N GLY A 224 -3.40 -15.47 -14.71
CA GLY A 224 -2.63 -16.62 -15.20
C GLY A 224 -1.12 -16.41 -15.29
N GLU A 225 -0.41 -17.45 -15.75
CA GLU A 225 1.07 -17.50 -15.74
C GLU A 225 1.73 -16.42 -16.62
N ASN A 226 1.13 -16.08 -17.76
CA ASN A 226 1.66 -15.03 -18.63
C ASN A 226 1.58 -13.66 -17.96
N TRP A 227 0.49 -13.40 -17.23
CA TRP A 227 0.34 -12.18 -16.45
C TRP A 227 1.33 -12.12 -15.29
N ALA A 228 1.52 -13.25 -14.58
CA ALA A 228 2.53 -13.37 -13.54
C ALA A 228 3.94 -13.02 -14.05
N LYS A 229 4.34 -13.58 -15.19
CA LYS A 229 5.64 -13.31 -15.84
C LYS A 229 5.79 -11.85 -16.26
N LEU A 230 4.75 -11.25 -16.84
CA LEU A 230 4.77 -9.84 -17.21
C LEU A 230 4.99 -8.95 -15.98
N LEU A 231 4.22 -9.16 -14.92
CA LEU A 231 4.35 -8.40 -13.67
C LEU A 231 5.73 -8.57 -13.03
N GLY A 232 6.26 -9.80 -12.97
CA GLY A 232 7.60 -10.07 -12.45
C GLY A 232 8.69 -9.37 -13.27
N GLY A 233 8.58 -9.42 -14.61
CA GLY A 233 9.49 -8.71 -15.52
C GLY A 233 9.43 -7.19 -15.36
N LEU A 234 8.22 -6.63 -15.21
CA LEU A 234 8.03 -5.21 -14.91
C LEU A 234 8.64 -4.84 -13.55
N GLY A 235 8.47 -5.68 -12.52
CA GLY A 235 9.10 -5.50 -11.22
C GLY A 235 10.62 -5.38 -11.32
N VAL A 236 11.27 -6.28 -12.06
CA VAL A 236 12.71 -6.22 -12.34
C VAL A 236 13.09 -4.95 -13.09
N GLY A 237 12.32 -4.57 -14.12
CA GLY A 237 12.55 -3.34 -14.87
C GLY A 237 12.47 -2.08 -14.02
N VAL A 238 11.46 -2.00 -13.13
CA VAL A 238 11.31 -0.91 -12.15
C VAL A 238 12.50 -0.84 -11.20
N VAL A 239 12.96 -1.99 -10.66
CA VAL A 239 14.18 -2.04 -9.82
C VAL A 239 15.40 -1.52 -10.59
N GLY A 240 15.56 -1.91 -11.86
CA GLY A 240 16.64 -1.41 -12.71
C GLY A 240 16.61 0.12 -12.88
N ILE A 241 15.43 0.70 -13.13
CA ILE A 241 15.24 2.16 -13.24
C ILE A 241 15.59 2.84 -11.92
N ILE A 242 15.11 2.31 -10.79
CA ILE A 242 15.40 2.84 -9.45
C ILE A 242 16.91 2.81 -9.18
N GLY A 243 17.57 1.69 -9.47
CA GLY A 243 19.01 1.54 -9.29
C GLY A 243 19.81 2.54 -10.12
N ALA A 244 19.47 2.71 -11.40
CA ALA A 244 20.11 3.69 -12.27
C ALA A 244 19.89 5.13 -11.78
N ARG A 245 18.67 5.47 -11.34
CA ARG A 245 18.37 6.81 -10.78
C ARG A 245 19.09 7.04 -9.46
N ALA A 246 19.15 6.04 -8.59
CA ALA A 246 19.87 6.10 -7.32
C ALA A 246 21.37 6.34 -7.54
N TYR A 247 21.98 5.61 -8.48
CA TYR A 247 23.38 5.81 -8.88
C TYR A 247 23.63 7.24 -9.37
N ASN A 248 22.68 7.83 -10.09
CA ASN A 248 22.73 9.22 -10.56
C ASN A 248 22.29 10.27 -9.51
N GLY A 249 22.20 9.89 -8.22
CA GLY A 249 21.94 10.83 -7.13
C GLY A 249 20.47 11.22 -6.93
N ALA A 250 19.52 10.48 -7.50
CA ALA A 250 18.10 10.69 -7.22
C ALA A 250 17.77 10.45 -5.74
N ARG A 251 16.76 11.17 -5.23
CA ARG A 251 16.39 11.12 -3.81
C ARG A 251 15.42 9.97 -3.52
N TRP A 252 15.66 9.31 -2.39
CA TRP A 252 14.77 8.25 -1.88
C TRP A 252 13.40 8.76 -1.48
N VAL A 253 13.33 9.96 -0.90
CA VAL A 253 12.14 10.55 -0.27
C VAL A 253 11.92 12.00 -0.66
#